data_AF-A0A497NIN1-F1
#
_entry.id   AF-A0A497NIN1-F1
#
_cell.length_a   1.000
_cell.length_b   1.000
_cell.length_c   1.000
_cell.angle_alpha   90.00
_cell.angle_beta   90.00
_cell.angle_gamma   90.00
#
_symmetry.space_group_name_H-M   'P 1'
#
loop_
_entity.id
_entity.type
_entity.pdbx_description
1 polymer ?
#
loop_
_entity_poly.entity_id
_entity_poly.type
_entity_poly.pdbx_seq_one_letter_code
_entity_poly.pdbx_strand_id
1 'polypeptide(L)'
;MLENICARGFSSWLYGIHEFSEVPPLEAVLDEPEAYVPDGLPECELLLSLGLPQELQALLPAVAERTRAEAVVAAICNSSWLPPGLRRQLEDDLASLGVAYAFPKPSCSLQEVGHPVIDE
;
A
#
# COMPACT_ATOMS: atom_id res chain seq x y z
N MET A 1 -7.48 12.77 6.22
CA MET A 1 -8.29 11.64 5.70
C MET A 1 -9.21 11.07 6.77
N LEU A 2 -8.68 10.62 7.92
CA LEU A 2 -9.45 10.07 9.04
C LEU A 2 -10.61 10.97 9.50
N GLU A 3 -10.36 12.26 9.68
CA GLU A 3 -11.42 13.22 10.05
C GLU A 3 -12.59 13.21 9.05
N ASN A 4 -12.32 13.07 7.75
CA ASN A 4 -13.35 13.02 6.71
C ASN A 4 -14.16 11.71 6.77
N ILE A 5 -13.47 10.58 6.98
CA ILE A 5 -14.10 9.25 7.16
C ILE A 5 -15.06 9.30 8.36
N CYS A 6 -14.59 9.83 9.49
CA CYS A 6 -15.39 9.97 10.70
C CYS A 6 -16.56 10.95 10.51
N ALA A 7 -16.31 12.13 9.93
CA ALA A 7 -17.34 13.16 9.72
C ALA A 7 -18.46 12.70 8.77
N ARG A 8 -18.20 11.73 7.89
CA ARG A 8 -19.19 11.13 6.99
C ARG A 8 -19.91 9.90 7.55
N GLY A 9 -19.66 9.54 8.81
CA GLY A 9 -20.35 8.45 9.50
C GLY A 9 -19.75 7.05 9.28
N PHE A 10 -18.54 6.96 8.73
CA PHE A 10 -17.86 5.68 8.46
C PHE A 10 -16.85 5.30 9.56
N SER A 11 -16.97 5.87 10.76
CA SER A 11 -16.07 5.55 11.87
C SER A 11 -16.11 4.07 12.26
N SER A 12 -17.25 3.40 12.09
CA SER A 12 -17.39 1.96 12.35
C SER A 12 -16.62 1.07 11.35
N TRP A 13 -16.09 1.63 10.26
CA TRP A 13 -15.23 0.90 9.32
C TRP A 13 -13.75 0.94 9.71
N LEU A 14 -13.39 1.75 10.71
CA LEU A 14 -12.01 1.84 11.18
C LEU A 14 -11.72 0.67 12.12
N TYR A 15 -10.83 -0.23 11.71
CA TYR A 15 -10.34 -1.32 12.55
C TYR A 15 -9.22 -0.86 13.49
N GLY A 16 -8.33 0.01 13.00
CA GLY A 16 -7.20 0.51 13.76
C GLY A 16 -6.56 1.74 13.11
N ILE A 17 -5.72 2.42 13.89
CA ILE A 17 -4.90 3.54 13.41
C ILE A 17 -3.48 3.26 13.90
N HIS A 18 -2.54 3.32 12.96
CA HIS A 18 -1.11 3.28 13.26
C HIS A 18 -0.49 4.62 12.88
N GLU A 19 0.25 5.21 13.80
CA GLU A 19 0.94 6.48 13.61
C GLU A 19 2.43 6.29 13.86
N PHE A 20 3.24 6.65 12.87
CA PHE A 20 4.70 6.69 13.01
C PHE A 20 5.08 8.00 13.69
N SER A 21 5.88 7.94 14.76
CA SER A 21 6.42 9.15 15.39
C SER A 21 7.30 9.95 14.42
N GLU A 22 8.07 9.24 13.60
CA GLU A 22 8.82 9.77 12.46
C GLU A 22 8.76 8.75 11.32
N VAL A 23 8.73 9.22 10.07
CA VAL A 23 8.77 8.33 8.91
C VAL A 23 10.16 7.68 8.86
N PRO A 24 10.26 6.34 8.84
CA PRO A 24 11.55 5.67 8.82
C PRO A 24 12.32 5.98 7.52
N PRO A 25 13.67 6.07 7.56
CA PRO A 25 14.47 6.29 6.36
C PRO A 25 14.23 5.19 5.33
N LEU A 26 14.18 5.56 4.04
CA LEU A 26 13.91 4.61 2.95
C LEU A 26 14.90 3.44 2.97
N GLU A 27 16.18 3.71 3.22
CA GLU A 27 17.23 2.69 3.24
C GLU A 27 16.99 1.65 4.34
N ALA A 28 16.50 2.10 5.51
CA ALA A 28 16.20 1.21 6.63
C ALA A 28 14.94 0.36 6.35
N VAL A 29 13.94 0.95 5.70
CA VAL A 29 12.73 0.22 5.26
C VAL A 29 13.07 -0.83 4.21
N LEU A 30 13.97 -0.54 3.28
CA LEU A 30 14.37 -1.49 2.24
C LEU A 30 15.24 -2.64 2.77
N ASP A 31 15.99 -2.42 3.87
CA ASP A 31 16.86 -3.43 4.47
C ASP A 31 16.08 -4.42 5.36
N GLU A 32 15.14 -3.92 6.19
CA GLU A 32 14.34 -4.73 7.10
C GLU A 32 12.88 -4.22 7.17
N PRO A 33 12.07 -4.44 6.13
CA PRO A 33 10.71 -3.88 6.06
C PRO A 33 9.79 -4.40 7.16
N GLU A 34 9.97 -5.65 7.61
CA GLU A 34 9.16 -6.29 8.65
C GLU A 34 9.24 -5.57 10.00
N ALA A 35 10.35 -4.89 10.29
CA ALA A 35 10.53 -4.10 11.50
C ALA A 35 9.61 -2.87 11.56
N TYR A 36 9.04 -2.46 10.42
CA TYR A 36 8.18 -1.28 10.29
C TYR A 36 6.74 -1.62 9.91
N VAL A 37 6.42 -2.90 9.70
CA VAL A 37 5.03 -3.34 9.50
C VAL A 37 4.26 -3.23 10.81
N PRO A 38 3.12 -2.53 10.85
CA PRO A 38 2.31 -2.43 12.06
C PRO A 38 1.85 -3.80 12.57
N ASP A 39 1.88 -3.97 13.89
CA ASP A 39 1.31 -5.15 14.54
C ASP A 39 -0.23 -5.15 14.47
N GLY A 40 -0.81 -6.35 14.51
CA GLY A 40 -2.26 -6.53 14.66
C GLY A 40 -3.07 -6.19 13.41
N LEU A 41 -2.43 -6.04 12.24
CA LEU A 41 -3.14 -5.87 10.97
C LEU A 41 -4.09 -7.04 10.71
N PRO A 42 -5.35 -6.77 10.31
CA PRO A 42 -6.28 -7.82 9.95
C PRO A 42 -5.90 -8.45 8.61
N GLU A 43 -6.37 -9.67 8.37
CA GLU A 43 -6.30 -10.26 7.03
C GLU A 43 -7.20 -9.49 6.07
N CYS A 44 -6.73 -9.29 4.84
CA CYS A 44 -7.50 -8.67 3.77
C CYS A 44 -7.03 -9.20 2.41
N GLU A 45 -7.91 -9.18 1.42
CA GLU A 45 -7.59 -9.60 0.04
C GLU A 45 -7.00 -8.46 -0.80
N LEU A 46 -7.34 -7.21 -0.47
CA LEU A 46 -6.93 -6.02 -1.22
C LEU A 46 -6.28 -4.99 -0.28
N LEU A 47 -5.14 -4.46 -0.71
CA LEU A 47 -4.48 -3.34 -0.08
C LEU A 47 -4.50 -2.11 -0.99
N LEU A 48 -4.99 -0.99 -0.45
CA LEU A 48 -5.04 0.30 -1.16
C LEU A 48 -4.06 1.29 -0.53
N SER A 49 -3.05 1.68 -1.29
CA SER A 49 -2.12 2.75 -0.90
C SER A 49 -2.51 4.06 -1.58
N LEU A 50 -3.00 5.01 -0.77
CA LEU A 50 -3.58 6.26 -1.23
C LEU A 50 -2.78 7.47 -0.73
N GLY A 51 -1.72 7.81 -1.46
CA GLY A 51 -0.95 9.03 -1.21
C GLY A 51 0.03 8.97 -0.04
N LEU A 52 0.71 7.83 0.10
CA LEU A 52 1.80 7.64 1.03
C LEU A 52 3.15 8.11 0.43
N PRO A 53 4.08 8.62 1.27
CA PRO A 53 5.44 8.93 0.85
C PRO A 53 6.20 7.64 0.48
N GLN A 54 7.30 7.79 -0.28
CA GLN A 54 8.03 6.65 -0.89
C GLN A 54 8.49 5.62 0.15
N GLU A 55 8.86 6.05 1.35
CA GLU A 55 9.31 5.22 2.46
C GLU A 55 8.22 4.24 2.88
N LEU A 56 6.98 4.71 2.99
CA LEU A 56 5.84 3.86 3.36
C LEU A 56 5.31 3.05 2.18
N GLN A 57 5.55 3.48 0.94
CA GLN A 57 5.25 2.66 -0.25
C GLN A 57 6.18 1.44 -0.34
N ALA A 58 7.42 1.54 0.17
CA ALA A 58 8.35 0.42 0.22
C ALA A 58 7.87 -0.72 1.15
N LEU A 59 6.95 -0.44 2.09
CA LEU A 59 6.37 -1.46 2.97
C LEU A 59 5.30 -2.32 2.31
N LEU A 60 4.80 -1.96 1.12
CA LEU A 60 3.66 -2.64 0.50
C LEU A 60 3.82 -4.16 0.37
N PRO A 61 4.98 -4.71 -0.03
CA PRO A 61 5.15 -6.16 -0.14
C PRO A 61 5.06 -6.85 1.22
N ALA A 62 5.75 -6.32 2.23
CA ALA A 62 5.74 -6.89 3.59
C ALA A 62 4.36 -6.78 4.25
N VAL A 63 3.64 -5.67 4.04
CA VAL A 63 2.26 -5.52 4.51
C VAL A 63 1.34 -6.50 3.78
N ALA A 64 1.46 -6.64 2.46
CA ALA A 64 0.66 -7.58 1.68
C ALA A 64 0.86 -9.03 2.14
N GLU A 65 2.11 -9.44 2.39
CA GLU A 65 2.41 -10.75 2.96
C GLU A 65 1.78 -10.92 4.35
N ARG A 66 1.94 -9.91 5.22
CA ARG A 66 1.41 -9.93 6.61
C ARG A 66 -0.12 -10.04 6.66
N THR A 67 -0.82 -9.41 5.73
CA THR A 67 -2.29 -9.40 5.65
C THR A 67 -2.85 -10.49 4.73
N ARG A 68 -1.99 -11.24 4.04
CA ARG A 68 -2.37 -12.20 2.98
C ARG A 68 -3.17 -11.56 1.84
N ALA A 69 -2.82 -10.32 1.49
CA ALA A 69 -3.41 -9.65 0.35
C ALA A 69 -3.08 -10.38 -0.94
N GLU A 70 -4.11 -10.56 -1.77
CA GLU A 70 -3.99 -11.10 -3.12
C GLU A 70 -3.66 -9.99 -4.11
N ALA A 71 -3.97 -8.73 -3.77
CA ALA A 71 -3.74 -7.58 -4.62
C ALA A 71 -3.32 -6.30 -3.87
N VAL A 72 -2.50 -5.48 -4.55
CA VAL A 72 -2.10 -4.14 -4.11
C VAL A 72 -2.41 -3.11 -5.19
N VAL A 73 -3.11 -2.04 -4.84
CA VAL A 73 -3.25 -0.86 -5.70
C VAL A 73 -2.58 0.34 -5.02
N ALA A 74 -1.51 0.86 -5.63
CA ALA A 74 -0.86 2.08 -5.15
C ALA A 74 -1.13 3.24 -6.11
N ALA A 75 -1.98 4.17 -5.67
CA ALA A 75 -2.41 5.32 -6.45
C ALA A 75 -1.34 6.42 -6.47
N ILE A 76 -0.87 6.78 -7.67
CA ILE A 76 0.22 7.74 -7.85
C ILE A 76 -0.37 9.09 -8.30
N CYS A 77 -0.55 10.03 -7.37
CA CYS A 77 -0.95 11.40 -7.69
C CYS A 77 0.23 12.39 -7.69
N ASN A 78 1.40 11.98 -7.19
CA ASN A 78 2.65 12.73 -7.27
C ASN A 78 3.78 11.77 -7.70
N SER A 79 4.61 12.17 -8.65
CA SER A 79 5.74 11.36 -9.11
C SER A 79 6.79 11.09 -8.04
N SER A 80 6.88 11.92 -7.00
CA SER A 80 7.82 11.69 -5.90
C SER A 80 7.41 10.57 -4.95
N TRP A 81 6.13 10.13 -4.97
CA TRP A 81 5.66 9.06 -4.08
C TRP A 81 6.14 7.69 -4.52
N LEU A 82 6.32 7.49 -5.82
CA LEU A 82 6.81 6.24 -6.36
C LEU A 82 7.78 6.49 -7.51
N PRO A 83 9.06 6.77 -7.21
CA PRO A 83 10.11 6.89 -8.21
C PRO A 83 10.25 5.61 -9.05
N PRO A 84 10.73 5.69 -10.31
CA PRO A 84 10.80 4.53 -11.19
C PRO A 84 11.58 3.33 -10.64
N GLY A 85 12.66 3.58 -9.90
CA GLY A 85 13.47 2.53 -9.28
C GLY A 85 12.68 1.77 -8.21
N LEU A 86 12.08 2.50 -7.27
CA LEU A 86 11.23 1.91 -6.23
C LEU A 86 10.02 1.21 -6.83
N ARG A 87 9.37 1.80 -7.85
CA ARG A 87 8.27 1.15 -8.57
C ARG A 87 8.68 -0.22 -9.08
N ARG A 88 9.81 -0.31 -9.79
CA ARG A 88 10.28 -1.57 -10.35
C ARG A 88 10.58 -2.60 -9.27
N GLN A 89 11.18 -2.17 -8.16
CA GLN A 89 11.41 -3.03 -6.99
C GLN A 89 10.09 -3.60 -6.47
N LEU A 90 9.07 -2.77 -6.28
CA LEU A 90 7.75 -3.23 -5.86
C LEU A 90 7.09 -4.19 -6.87
N GLU A 91 7.22 -3.93 -8.17
CA GLU A 91 6.73 -4.84 -9.23
C GLU A 91 7.37 -6.23 -9.10
N ASP A 92 8.69 -6.27 -8.93
CA ASP A 92 9.46 -7.51 -8.80
C ASP A 92 9.12 -8.25 -7.48
N ASP A 93 9.04 -7.53 -6.36
CA ASP A 93 8.74 -8.10 -5.04
C ASP A 93 7.32 -8.66 -4.96
N LEU A 94 6.31 -7.88 -5.38
CA LEU A 94 4.91 -8.33 -5.37
C LEU A 94 4.69 -9.51 -6.33
N ALA A 95 5.32 -9.49 -7.51
CA ALA A 95 5.28 -10.63 -8.43
C ALA A 95 5.91 -11.88 -7.81
N SER A 96 7.01 -11.75 -7.06
CA SER A 96 7.65 -12.88 -6.36
C SER A 96 6.76 -13.50 -5.28
N LEU A 97 5.91 -12.69 -4.64
CA LEU A 97 4.92 -13.12 -3.66
C LEU A 97 3.63 -13.67 -4.31
N GLY A 98 3.48 -13.54 -5.63
CA GLY A 98 2.26 -13.91 -6.34
C GLY A 98 1.10 -12.95 -6.09
N VAL A 99 1.39 -11.71 -5.65
CA VAL A 99 0.40 -10.67 -5.37
C VAL A 99 0.20 -9.82 -6.62
N ALA A 100 -1.05 -9.69 -7.06
CA ALA A 100 -1.40 -8.83 -8.19
C ALA A 100 -1.19 -7.35 -7.82
N TYR A 101 -0.88 -6.51 -8.81
CA TYR A 101 -0.63 -5.10 -8.53
C TYR A 101 -1.09 -4.16 -9.63
N ALA A 102 -1.48 -2.95 -9.23
CA ALA A 102 -1.77 -1.84 -10.13
C ALA A 102 -1.21 -0.52 -9.58
N PHE A 103 -0.55 0.23 -10.46
CA PHE A 103 0.07 1.52 -10.14
C PHE A 103 -0.48 2.65 -11.02
N PRO A 104 -1.79 2.99 -10.88
CA PRO A 104 -2.44 3.98 -11.71
C PRO A 104 -1.84 5.37 -11.47
N LYS A 105 -1.62 6.10 -12.57
CA LYS A 105 -1.06 7.45 -12.57
C LYS A 105 -1.72 8.27 -13.69
N PRO A 106 -2.63 9.21 -13.37
CA PRO A 106 -3.19 9.53 -12.04
C PRO A 106 -4.07 8.39 -11.48
N SER A 107 -4.52 8.48 -10.22
CA SER A 107 -5.36 7.45 -9.60
C SER A 107 -6.63 7.10 -10.41
N CYS A 108 -7.25 8.09 -11.05
CA CYS A 108 -8.42 7.92 -11.90
C CYS A 108 -8.12 7.22 -13.24
N SER A 109 -6.88 6.83 -13.50
CA SER A 109 -6.47 6.05 -14.67
C SER A 109 -6.45 4.54 -14.41
N LEU A 110 -6.98 4.07 -13.26
CA LEU A 110 -7.08 2.64 -13.00
C LEU A 110 -7.97 1.99 -14.07
N GLN A 111 -7.47 0.90 -14.63
CA GLN A 111 -8.15 0.07 -15.63
C GLN A 111 -8.08 -1.38 -15.17
N GLU A 112 -8.93 -2.22 -15.76
CA GLU A 112 -8.89 -3.66 -15.53
C GLU A 112 -7.48 -4.21 -15.79
N VAL A 113 -6.98 -5.02 -14.87
CA VAL A 113 -5.65 -5.64 -14.95
C VAL A 113 -5.72 -7.16 -15.14
N GLY A 114 -6.92 -7.73 -15.19
CA GLY A 114 -7.16 -9.16 -15.34
C GLY A 114 -7.09 -9.93 -14.03
N HIS A 115 -7.26 -9.25 -12.89
CA HIS A 115 -7.29 -9.86 -11.57
C HIS A 115 -8.60 -9.51 -10.86
N PRO A 116 -9.45 -10.50 -10.49
CA PRO A 116 -10.78 -10.24 -9.94
C PRO A 116 -10.79 -9.30 -8.74
N VAL A 117 -9.83 -9.43 -7.83
CA VAL A 117 -9.73 -8.58 -6.63
C VAL A 117 -9.47 -7.09 -6.95
N ILE A 118 -8.92 -6.78 -8.13
CA ILE A 118 -8.72 -5.39 -8.59
C ILE A 118 -9.87 -4.92 -9.49
N ASP A 119 -10.51 -5.85 -10.22
CA ASP A 119 -11.43 -5.52 -11.32
C ASP A 119 -12.92 -5.53 -10.91
N GLU A 120 -13.30 -6.13 -9.77
CA GLU A 120 -14.69 -6.22 -9.24
C GLU A 120 -14.91 -5.43 -7.94
#